data_AF-A0A317HBI6-F1
#
_entry.id   AF-A0A317HBI6-F1
#
_cell.length_a   1.000
_cell.length_b   1.000
_cell.length_c   1.000
_cell.angle_alpha   90.00
_cell.angle_beta   90.00
_cell.angle_gamma   90.00
#
_symmetry.space_group_name_H-M   'P 1'
#
loop_
_entity.id
_entity.type
_entity.pdbx_description
1 polymer ?
#
loop_
_entity_poly.entity_id
_entity_poly.type
_entity_poly.pdbx_seq_one_letter_code
_entity_poly.pdbx_strand_id
1 'polypeptide(L)'
;MNKNKTVGLIGTGVSDTINEGVRISRVEGFNLKKIFVTNKIDAEIAQAKYPQVEIVHDSSAIIHDELIDLVLLSAHTAKDMEMVGELIQSGKHLRII
;
A
#
# COMPACT_ATOMS: atom_id res chain seq x y z
N MET A 1 -9.99 -19.04 -12.87
CA MET A 1 -10.62 -17.82 -12.33
C MET A 1 -9.51 -16.96 -11.74
N ASN A 2 -9.20 -15.81 -12.35
CA ASN A 2 -8.24 -14.87 -11.74
C ASN A 2 -8.94 -14.18 -10.57
N LYS A 3 -8.59 -14.57 -9.35
CA LYS A 3 -9.09 -13.92 -8.13
C LYS A 3 -8.45 -12.53 -8.06
N ASN A 4 -9.26 -11.47 -8.05
CA ASN A 4 -8.76 -10.12 -7.84
C ASN A 4 -7.97 -10.09 -6.53
N LYS A 5 -6.74 -9.58 -6.57
CA LYS A 5 -5.84 -9.44 -5.44
C LYS A 5 -6.09 -8.11 -4.77
N THR A 6 -6.40 -8.13 -3.48
CA THR A 6 -6.56 -6.91 -2.70
C THR A 6 -5.18 -6.36 -2.33
N VAL A 7 -4.99 -5.07 -2.54
CA VAL A 7 -3.70 -4.40 -2.41
C VAL A 7 -3.75 -3.36 -1.29
N GLY A 8 -2.71 -3.36 -0.47
CA GLY A 8 -2.37 -2.26 0.43
C GLY A 8 -1.15 -1.51 -0.06
N LEU A 9 -1.09 -0.21 0.17
CA LEU A 9 0.05 0.64 -0.15
C LEU A 9 0.62 1.25 1.13
N ILE A 10 1.93 1.12 1.33
CA ILE A 10 2.67 1.74 2.42
C ILE A 10 3.73 2.64 1.78
N GLY A 11 3.60 3.95 1.96
CA GLY A 11 4.54 4.94 1.43
C GLY A 11 5.04 5.89 2.51
N THR A 12 6.36 6.02 2.67
CA THR A 12 6.96 6.92 3.67
C THR A 12 7.31 8.30 3.13
N GLY A 13 7.03 8.52 1.84
CA GLY A 13 7.02 9.80 1.15
C GLY A 13 6.89 9.54 -0.35
N VAL A 14 6.50 10.57 -1.10
CA VAL A 14 6.52 10.69 -2.57
C VAL A 14 5.18 10.43 -3.27
N SER A 15 4.73 11.50 -3.92
CA SER A 15 3.72 11.58 -5.00
C SER A 15 3.87 10.49 -6.08
N ASP A 16 5.07 9.93 -6.27
CA ASP A 16 5.41 8.88 -7.24
C ASP A 16 4.89 7.50 -6.81
N THR A 17 4.91 7.19 -5.50
CA THR A 17 4.33 5.98 -4.92
C THR A 17 2.82 5.92 -5.15
N ILE A 18 2.16 7.07 -5.01
CA ILE A 18 0.72 7.21 -5.30
C ILE A 18 0.45 6.96 -6.78
N ASN A 19 1.34 7.39 -7.69
CA ASN A 19 1.24 7.16 -9.13
C ASN A 19 1.47 5.69 -9.53
N GLU A 20 2.37 4.97 -8.87
CA GLU A 20 2.51 3.50 -9.09
C GLU A 20 1.30 2.74 -8.52
N GLY A 21 0.73 3.19 -7.40
CA GLY A 21 -0.59 2.77 -6.95
C GLY A 21 -1.68 2.99 -8.02
N VAL A 22 -1.57 4.04 -8.85
CA VAL A 22 -2.54 4.34 -9.94
C VAL A 22 -2.42 3.29 -11.02
N ARG A 23 -1.18 2.90 -11.35
CA ARG A 23 -0.94 1.88 -12.37
C ARG A 23 -1.52 0.55 -11.91
N ILE A 24 -1.24 0.13 -10.67
CA ILE A 24 -1.65 -1.19 -10.17
C ILE A 24 -3.14 -1.27 -9.92
N SER A 25 -3.78 -0.24 -9.36
CA SER A 25 -5.24 -0.19 -9.22
C SER A 25 -6.01 -0.21 -10.55
N ARG A 26 -5.33 0.11 -11.66
CA ARG A 26 -5.88 0.03 -13.04
C ARG A 26 -5.53 -1.27 -13.77
N VAL A 27 -4.67 -2.12 -13.21
CA VAL A 27 -4.40 -3.43 -13.80
C VAL A 27 -5.56 -4.36 -13.45
N GLU A 28 -6.16 -4.99 -14.46
CA GLU A 28 -7.18 -6.01 -14.25
C GLU A 28 -6.67 -7.09 -13.29
N GLY A 29 -7.42 -7.32 -12.21
CA GLY A 29 -7.05 -8.30 -11.20
C GLY A 29 -6.41 -7.72 -9.92
N PHE A 30 -6.27 -6.40 -9.77
CA PHE A 30 -5.80 -5.77 -8.53
C PHE A 30 -6.80 -4.73 -8.01
N ASN A 31 -7.04 -4.71 -6.71
CA ASN A 31 -7.94 -3.77 -6.05
C ASN A 31 -7.25 -3.08 -4.87
N LEU A 32 -6.91 -1.81 -5.02
CA LEU A 32 -6.32 -1.01 -3.94
C LEU A 32 -7.39 -0.70 -2.89
N LYS A 33 -7.13 -1.08 -1.63
CA LYS A 33 -8.10 -0.99 -0.52
C LYS A 33 -7.66 -0.06 0.60
N LYS A 34 -6.38 -0.06 0.94
CA LYS A 34 -5.81 0.73 2.03
C LYS A 34 -4.53 1.43 1.60
N ILE A 35 -4.34 2.66 2.08
CA ILE A 35 -3.12 3.44 1.91
C ILE A 35 -2.67 3.95 3.27
N PHE A 36 -1.42 3.67 3.63
CA PHE A 36 -0.72 4.34 4.72
C PHE A 36 0.31 5.30 4.15
N VAL A 37 0.27 6.55 4.62
CA VAL A 37 1.28 7.58 4.32
C VAL A 37 1.64 8.36 5.57
N THR A 38 2.89 8.80 5.65
CA THR A 38 3.46 9.43 6.86
C THR A 38 3.16 10.92 6.99
N ASN A 39 2.81 11.60 5.88
CA ASN A 39 2.55 13.03 5.88
C ASN A 39 1.14 13.36 5.38
N LYS A 40 0.62 14.49 5.88
CA LYS A 40 -0.75 14.95 5.64
C LYS A 40 -1.03 15.31 4.18
N ILE A 41 -0.04 15.88 3.48
CA ILE A 41 -0.19 16.29 2.08
C ILE A 41 -0.41 15.05 1.20
N ASP A 42 0.36 13.99 1.41
CA ASP A 42 0.20 12.74 0.69
C ASP A 42 -1.14 12.07 1.02
N ALA A 43 -1.62 12.19 2.25
CA ALA A 43 -2.94 11.68 2.63
C ALA A 43 -4.07 12.40 1.88
N GLU A 44 -3.99 13.74 1.79
CA GLU A 44 -4.93 14.55 1.03
C GLU A 44 -4.89 14.23 -0.48
N ILE A 45 -3.70 14.05 -1.05
CA ILE A 45 -3.52 13.63 -2.45
C ILE A 45 -4.11 12.23 -2.68
N ALA A 46 -3.83 11.28 -1.79
CA ALA A 46 -4.35 9.93 -1.87
C ALA A 46 -5.87 9.91 -1.78
N GLN A 47 -6.46 10.66 -0.84
CA GLN A 47 -7.90 10.78 -0.68
C GLN A 47 -8.58 11.41 -1.92
N ALA A 48 -7.95 12.43 -2.51
CA ALA A 48 -8.46 13.08 -3.72
C ALA A 48 -8.38 12.17 -4.96
N LYS A 49 -7.30 11.38 -5.09
CA LYS A 49 -7.10 10.45 -6.22
C LYS A 49 -7.90 9.15 -6.06
N TYR A 50 -8.15 8.70 -4.83
CA TYR A 50 -8.82 7.44 -4.50
C TYR A 50 -9.87 7.64 -3.41
N PRO A 51 -11.00 8.28 -3.71
CA PRO A 51 -12.03 8.55 -2.71
C PRO A 51 -12.61 7.30 -2.05
N GLN A 52 -12.54 6.16 -2.72
CA GLN A 52 -13.02 4.85 -2.25
C GLN A 52 -12.00 4.05 -1.43
N VAL A 53 -10.75 4.52 -1.35
CA VAL A 53 -9.66 3.82 -0.66
C VAL A 53 -9.55 4.35 0.76
N GLU A 54 -9.41 3.45 1.72
CA GLU A 54 -9.26 3.80 3.11
C GLU A 54 -7.83 4.33 3.38
N ILE A 55 -7.72 5.58 3.82
CA ILE A 55 -6.46 6.13 4.31
C ILE A 55 -6.32 5.74 5.79
N VAL A 56 -5.32 4.92 6.09
CA VAL A 56 -5.05 4.46 7.45
C VAL A 56 -3.93 5.27 8.09
N HIS A 57 -3.96 5.37 9.42
CA HIS A 57 -2.97 6.11 10.20
C HIS A 57 -1.80 5.26 10.71
N ASP A 58 -1.85 3.95 10.48
CA ASP A 58 -0.83 3.00 10.92
C ASP A 58 -0.64 1.90 9.86
N SER A 59 0.62 1.60 9.52
CA SER A 59 0.98 0.50 8.62
C SER A 59 0.48 -0.86 9.11
N SER A 60 0.35 -1.08 10.43
CA SER A 60 -0.18 -2.33 10.98
C SER A 60 -1.60 -2.64 10.50
N ALA A 61 -2.40 -1.61 10.19
CA ALA A 61 -3.74 -1.78 9.61
C ALA A 61 -3.73 -2.37 8.20
N ILE A 62 -2.56 -2.39 7.53
CA ILE A 62 -2.31 -3.05 6.24
C ILE A 62 -1.62 -4.39 6.46
N ILE A 63 -0.58 -4.43 7.29
CA ILE A 63 0.24 -5.62 7.56
C ILE A 63 -0.58 -6.75 8.20
N HIS A 64 -1.61 -6.44 8.98
CA HIS A 64 -2.42 -7.46 9.65
C HIS A 64 -3.84 -7.61 9.07
N ASP A 65 -4.20 -6.89 8.01
CA ASP A 65 -5.52 -7.05 7.38
C ASP A 65 -5.53 -8.33 6.53
N GLU A 66 -6.15 -9.40 7.01
CA GLU A 66 -6.28 -10.70 6.32
C GLU A 66 -6.87 -10.60 4.91
N LEU A 67 -7.62 -9.53 4.61
CA LEU A 67 -8.20 -9.31 3.29
C LEU A 67 -7.20 -8.74 2.28
N ILE A 68 -6.03 -8.27 2.73
CA ILE A 68 -4.95 -7.78 1.86
C ILE A 68 -4.02 -8.93 1.48
N ASP A 69 -3.94 -9.20 0.17
CA ASP A 69 -3.09 -10.22 -0.42
C ASP A 69 -1.68 -9.71 -0.74
N LEU A 70 -1.57 -8.45 -1.17
CA LEU A 70 -0.35 -7.83 -1.69
C LEU A 70 -0.13 -6.48 -1.03
N VAL A 71 1.10 -6.23 -0.58
CA VAL A 71 1.55 -4.93 -0.11
C VAL A 71 2.55 -4.35 -1.09
N LEU A 72 2.28 -3.12 -1.51
CA LEU A 72 3.21 -2.26 -2.22
C LEU A 72 3.92 -1.41 -1.17
N LEU A 73 5.21 -1.59 -1.04
CA LEU A 73 6.04 -0.82 -0.10
C LEU A 73 6.94 0.10 -0.90
N SER A 74 6.81 1.40 -0.69
CA SER A 74 7.80 2.34 -1.19
C SER A 74 8.82 2.60 -0.09
N ALA A 75 9.96 1.95 -0.23
CA ALA A 75 11.03 1.95 0.76
C ALA A 75 12.14 2.92 0.32
N HIS A 76 12.36 3.96 1.11
CA HIS A 76 13.42 4.95 0.86
C HIS A 76 14.48 4.97 1.97
N THR A 77 14.22 4.31 3.09
CA THR A 77 15.07 4.33 4.28
C THR A 77 15.34 2.93 4.81
N ALA A 78 16.39 2.79 5.62
CA ALA A 78 16.68 1.54 6.33
C ALA A 78 15.52 1.10 7.25
N LYS A 79 14.80 2.07 7.83
CA LYS A 79 13.61 1.82 8.66
C LYS A 79 12.47 1.17 7.86
N ASP A 80 12.30 1.53 6.59
CA ASP A 80 11.28 0.89 5.73
C ASP A 80 11.63 -0.58 5.47
N MET A 81 12.94 -0.90 5.41
CA MET A 81 13.42 -2.27 5.23
C MET A 81 13.23 -3.14 6.48
N GLU A 82 13.15 -2.54 7.67
CA GLU A 82 12.83 -3.29 8.91
C GLU A 82 11.41 -3.87 8.86
N MET A 83 10.46 -3.16 8.21
CA MET A 83 9.07 -3.60 8.03
C MET A 83 8.93 -4.78 7.04
N VAL A 84 9.91 -4.98 6.15
CA VAL A 84 9.90 -6.07 5.18
C VAL A 84 9.83 -7.43 5.88
N GLY A 85 10.57 -7.59 6.99
CA GLY A 85 10.56 -8.83 7.77
C GLY A 85 9.16 -9.15 8.31
N GLU A 86 8.49 -8.15 8.87
CA GLU A 86 7.13 -8.29 9.40
C GLU A 86 6.11 -8.60 8.28
N LEU A 87 6.21 -7.91 7.15
CA LEU A 87 5.36 -8.14 5.98
C LEU A 87 5.48 -9.57 5.44
N ILE A 88 6.71 -10.09 5.33
CA ILE A 88 6.94 -11.48 4.90
C ILE A 88 6.36 -12.45 5.92
N GLN A 89 6.56 -12.21 7.21
CA GLN A 89 6.02 -13.06 8.28
C GLN A 89 4.50 -13.04 8.35
N SER A 90 3.85 -11.95 7.94
CA SER A 90 2.39 -11.85 7.84
C SER A 90 1.78 -12.72 6.71
N GLY A 91 2.61 -13.34 5.88
CA GLY A 91 2.17 -14.20 4.78
C GLY A 91 1.68 -13.44 3.55
N LYS A 92 1.89 -12.12 3.49
CA LYS A 92 1.49 -11.28 2.35
C LYS A 92 2.52 -11.32 1.24
N HIS A 93 2.06 -11.18 0.00
CA HIS A 93 2.97 -10.86 -1.08
C HIS A 93 3.49 -9.43 -0.88
N LEU A 94 4.76 -9.22 -1.14
CA LEU A 94 5.40 -7.91 -1.03
C LEU A 94 6.02 -7.54 -2.37
N ARG A 95 5.76 -6.30 -2.81
CA ARG A 95 6.48 -5.67 -3.91
C ARG A 95 7.04 -4.34 -3.44
N ILE A 96 8.35 -4.19 -3.56
CA ILE A 96 9.02 -2.92 -3.29
C ILE A 96 9.01 -2.10 -4.58
N ILE A 97 8.63 -0.82 -4.49
CA ILE A 97 8.51 0.12 -5.61
C ILE A 97 9.27 1.42 -5.36
#